data_AF-A0A1I6R425-F1
#
_entry.id   AF-A0A1I6R425-F1
#
_cell.length_a   1.000
_cell.length_b   1.000
_cell.length_c   1.000
_cell.angle_alpha   90.00
_cell.angle_beta   90.00
_cell.angle_gamma   90.00
#
_symmetry.space_group_name_H-M   'P 1'
#
loop_
_entity.id
_entity.type
_entity.pdbx_description
1 polymer ?
#
loop_
_entity_poly.entity_id
_entity_poly.type
_entity_poly.pdbx_seq_one_letter_code
_entity_poly.pdbx_strand_id
1 'polypeptide(L)'
;MITQFQFNVLFFQEQKVSPDQPPRHIRAVFYHKDERISNEIILVFDSEEEPADRHIEVGFTLIEGEYELGETCVLRLEDVTGMRTALYKEENFELRVYPFD
;
A
#
# COMPACT_ATOMS: atom_id res chain seq x y z
N MET A 1 -3.36 19.41 -18.17
CA MET A 1 -3.79 18.02 -17.96
C MET A 1 -3.00 17.52 -16.77
N ILE A 2 -3.67 17.27 -15.66
CA ILE A 2 -3.00 16.72 -14.47
C ILE A 2 -2.97 15.21 -14.69
N THR A 3 -1.79 14.68 -15.00
CA THR A 3 -1.60 13.31 -15.49
C THR A 3 -1.19 12.34 -14.39
N GLN A 4 -1.08 12.80 -13.14
CA GLN A 4 -0.57 11.99 -12.04
C GLN A 4 -1.51 12.08 -10.84
N PHE A 5 -2.22 10.98 -10.56
CA PHE A 5 -3.06 10.84 -9.38
C PHE A 5 -2.26 10.16 -8.26
N GLN A 6 -2.39 10.69 -7.04
CA GLN A 6 -1.73 10.16 -5.86
C GLN A 6 -2.72 9.78 -4.76
N PHE A 7 -2.52 8.62 -4.14
CA PHE A 7 -3.28 8.12 -3.00
C PHE A 7 -2.35 7.95 -1.82
N ASN A 8 -2.63 8.63 -0.71
CA ASN A 8 -1.91 8.38 0.53
C ASN A 8 -2.64 7.33 1.35
N VAL A 9 -1.92 6.28 1.75
CA VAL A 9 -2.41 5.24 2.65
C VAL A 9 -1.58 5.28 3.92
N LEU A 10 -2.25 5.30 5.07
CA LEU A 10 -1.64 5.21 6.38
C LEU A 10 -1.61 3.74 6.82
N PHE A 11 -0.43 3.23 7.12
CA PHE A 11 -0.22 1.91 7.69
C PHE A 11 0.15 2.04 9.16
N PHE A 12 -0.29 1.07 9.97
CA PHE A 12 0.01 1.00 11.39
C PHE A 12 0.65 -0.35 11.73
N GLN A 13 1.83 -0.31 12.37
CA GLN A 13 2.47 -1.51 12.88
C GLN A 13 1.94 -1.79 14.29
N GLU A 14 0.99 -2.71 14.42
CA GLU A 14 0.34 -2.99 15.71
C GLU A 14 1.32 -3.48 16.77
N GLN A 15 2.25 -4.34 16.38
CA GLN A 15 3.21 -5.00 17.27
C GLN A 15 4.62 -4.45 17.08
N LYS A 16 5.40 -4.37 18.16
CA LYS A 16 6.82 -4.03 18.06
C LYS A 16 7.60 -5.21 17.46
N VAL A 17 8.69 -4.92 16.79
CA VAL A 17 9.66 -5.98 16.47
C VAL A 17 10.26 -6.55 17.75
N SER A 18 10.43 -7.86 17.76
CA SER A 18 11.08 -8.62 18.83
C SER A 18 11.65 -9.92 18.27
N PRO A 19 12.42 -10.71 19.04
CA PRO A 19 12.91 -12.01 18.56
C PRO A 19 11.81 -12.96 18.08
N ASP A 20 10.60 -12.87 18.66
CA ASP A 20 9.43 -13.68 18.28
C ASP A 20 8.60 -13.03 17.15
N GLN A 21 8.85 -11.75 16.85
CA GLN A 21 8.18 -10.97 15.81
C GLN A 21 9.24 -10.22 14.99
N PRO A 22 9.91 -10.90 14.06
CA PRO A 22 10.97 -10.30 13.26
C PRO A 22 10.40 -9.22 12.31
N PRO A 23 11.26 -8.31 11.81
CA PRO A 23 10.87 -7.33 10.81
C PRO A 23 10.25 -7.95 9.57
N ARG A 24 9.38 -7.20 8.89
CA ARG A 24 8.77 -7.61 7.61
C ARG A 24 8.98 -6.59 6.51
N HIS A 25 9.17 -7.10 5.31
CA HIS A 25 9.10 -6.33 4.08
C HIS A 25 7.80 -6.68 3.37
N ILE A 26 6.90 -5.70 3.22
CA ILE A 26 5.60 -5.89 2.57
C ILE A 26 5.60 -5.09 1.27
N ARG A 27 5.45 -5.79 0.14
CA ARG A 27 5.18 -5.16 -1.14
C ARG A 27 3.71 -4.72 -1.18
N ALA A 28 3.48 -3.44 -1.44
CA ALA A 28 2.16 -2.85 -1.58
C ALA A 28 1.95 -2.35 -3.00
N VAL A 29 0.84 -2.74 -3.63
CA VAL A 29 0.47 -2.39 -5.00
C VAL A 29 -1.05 -2.32 -5.14
N PHE A 30 -1.56 -1.32 -5.87
CA PHE A 30 -2.96 -1.28 -6.26
C PHE A 30 -3.22 -2.03 -7.56
N TYR A 31 -4.31 -2.80 -7.56
CA TYR A 31 -4.84 -3.52 -8.71
C TYR A 31 -6.29 -3.11 -9.00
N HIS A 32 -6.68 -3.16 -10.27
CA HIS A 32 -8.06 -3.03 -10.71
C HIS A 32 -8.32 -4.08 -11.78
N LYS A 33 -9.36 -4.90 -11.61
CA LYS A 33 -9.67 -6.03 -12.52
C LYS A 33 -8.44 -6.91 -12.80
N ASP A 34 -7.67 -7.19 -11.74
CA ASP A 34 -6.38 -7.93 -11.75
C ASP A 34 -5.21 -7.27 -12.49
N GLU A 35 -5.39 -6.06 -13.04
CA GLU A 35 -4.32 -5.27 -13.63
C GLU A 35 -3.69 -4.33 -12.60
N ARG A 36 -2.36 -4.24 -12.59
CA ARG A 36 -1.65 -3.29 -11.73
C ARG A 36 -1.91 -1.87 -12.20
N ILE A 37 -2.37 -1.01 -11.29
CA ILE A 37 -2.68 0.39 -11.58
C ILE A 37 -1.80 1.41 -10.85
N SER A 38 -0.88 0.98 -9.98
CA SER A 38 0.04 1.90 -9.27
C SER A 38 1.52 1.50 -9.42
N ASN A 39 2.40 2.39 -8.96
CA ASN A 39 3.76 2.01 -8.60
C ASN A 39 3.77 0.94 -7.49
N GLU A 40 4.90 0.25 -7.39
CA GLU A 40 5.19 -0.70 -6.33
C GLU A 40 5.95 0.00 -5.20
N ILE A 41 5.57 -0.31 -3.96
CA ILE A 41 6.22 0.22 -2.77
C ILE A 41 6.56 -0.93 -1.83
N ILE A 42 7.79 -0.93 -1.30
CA ILE A 42 8.20 -1.86 -0.25
C ILE A 42 8.09 -1.13 1.09
N LEU A 43 7.14 -1.56 1.91
CA LEU A 43 6.99 -1.15 3.30
C LEU A 43 7.95 -1.96 4.17
N VAL A 44 8.69 -1.29 5.03
CA VAL A 44 9.54 -1.92 6.05
C VAL A 44 8.84 -1.76 7.39
N PHE A 45 8.44 -2.88 8.00
CA PHE A 45 7.89 -2.92 9.35
C PHE A 45 8.96 -3.45 10.28
N ASP A 46 9.81 -2.56 10.78
CA ASP A 46 10.96 -2.85 11.63
C ASP A 46 10.94 -2.08 12.97
N SER A 47 9.85 -1.38 13.28
CA SER A 47 9.84 -0.44 14.42
C SER A 47 9.79 -1.15 15.79
N GLU A 48 10.62 -0.66 16.70
CA GLU A 48 10.62 -1.00 18.14
C GLU A 48 9.97 0.12 19.00
N GLU A 49 9.50 1.19 18.36
CA GLU A 49 9.01 2.40 19.01
C GLU A 49 7.63 2.23 19.68
N GLU A 50 7.19 3.24 20.41
CA GLU A 50 5.87 3.27 21.05
C GLU A 50 4.74 3.37 20.01
N PRO A 51 3.51 2.90 20.35
CA PRO A 51 2.42 2.83 19.37
C PRO A 51 2.15 4.14 18.63
N ALA A 52 2.28 5.30 19.29
CA ALA A 52 2.03 6.59 18.68
C ALA A 52 2.90 6.86 17.43
N ASP A 53 4.09 6.28 17.39
CA ASP A 53 5.11 6.55 16.36
C ASP A 53 5.21 5.42 15.33
N ARG A 54 4.43 4.34 15.48
CA ARG A 54 4.43 3.16 14.57
C ARG A 54 3.50 3.31 13.37
N HIS A 55 3.49 4.49 12.77
CA HIS A 55 2.69 4.77 11.58
C HIS A 55 3.57 5.13 10.38
N ILE A 56 3.18 4.66 9.20
CA ILE A 56 3.89 4.91 7.95
C ILE A 56 2.87 5.43 6.96
N GLU A 57 3.01 6.69 6.53
CA GLU A 57 2.21 7.26 5.44
C GLU A 57 2.95 7.08 4.11
N VAL A 58 2.25 6.54 3.12
CA VAL A 58 2.82 6.20 1.83
C VAL A 58 1.94 6.68 0.70
N GLY A 59 2.54 7.42 -0.23
CA GLY A 59 1.89 7.89 -1.45
C GLY A 59 2.07 6.90 -2.62
N PHE A 60 0.95 6.39 -3.14
CA PHE A 60 0.88 5.61 -4.35
C PHE A 60 0.58 6.51 -5.54
N THR A 61 1.36 6.40 -6.60
CA THR A 61 1.10 7.06 -7.87
C THR A 61 0.39 6.09 -8.80
N LEU A 62 -0.76 6.49 -9.34
CA LEU A 62 -1.42 5.73 -10.40
C LEU A 62 -0.63 5.82 -11.71
N ILE A 63 -0.58 4.71 -12.42
CA ILE A 63 -0.12 4.63 -13.80
C ILE A 63 -1.12 5.40 -14.67
N GLU A 64 -0.70 5.99 -15.79
CA GLU A 64 -1.62 6.70 -16.68
C GLU A 64 -2.65 5.72 -17.28
N GLY A 65 -3.94 6.04 -17.14
CA GLY A 65 -5.04 5.20 -17.58
C GLY A 65 -6.41 5.86 -17.40
N GLU A 66 -7.43 5.28 -18.01
CA GLU A 66 -8.82 5.65 -17.79
C GLU A 66 -9.34 4.91 -16.56
N TYR A 67 -9.60 5.65 -15.49
CA TYR A 67 -10.18 5.12 -14.24
C TYR A 67 -11.51 5.80 -14.00
N GLU A 68 -12.59 5.03 -13.89
CA GLU A 68 -13.89 5.62 -13.58
C GLU A 68 -13.97 5.98 -12.09
N LEU A 69 -14.54 7.15 -11.80
CA LEU A 69 -14.77 7.59 -10.43
C LEU A 69 -15.71 6.62 -9.69
N GLY A 70 -15.31 6.22 -8.49
CA GLY A 70 -16.09 5.30 -7.67
C GLY A 70 -15.88 3.82 -8.02
N GLU A 71 -14.99 3.48 -8.96
CA GLU A 71 -14.55 2.09 -9.13
C GLU A 71 -13.75 1.61 -7.91
N THR A 72 -13.96 0.35 -7.56
CA THR A 72 -13.22 -0.32 -6.49
C THR A 72 -11.90 -0.86 -7.02
N CYS A 73 -10.79 -0.44 -6.44
CA CYS A 73 -9.49 -1.07 -6.61
C CYS A 73 -9.11 -1.89 -5.36
N VAL A 74 -8.12 -2.76 -5.51
CA VAL A 74 -7.62 -3.64 -4.46
C VAL A 74 -6.19 -3.23 -4.14
N LEU A 75 -5.93 -2.83 -2.90
CA LEU A 75 -4.58 -2.79 -2.36
C LEU A 75 -4.16 -4.21 -2.00
N ARG A 76 -3.21 -4.77 -2.75
CA ARG A 76 -2.62 -6.07 -2.46
C ARG A 76 -1.31 -5.86 -1.71
N LEU A 77 -1.20 -6.52 -0.56
CA LEU A 77 -0.03 -6.59 0.28
C LEU A 77 0.56 -7.99 0.20
N GLU A 78 1.83 -8.09 -0.21
CA GLU A 78 2.56 -9.34 -0.29
C GLU A 78 3.78 -9.31 0.65
N ASP A 79 3.95 -10.34 1.47
CA ASP A 79 5.16 -10.52 2.25
C ASP A 79 6.30 -10.98 1.35
N VAL A 80 7.36 -10.17 1.30
CA VAL A 80 8.57 -10.39 0.51
C VAL A 80 9.83 -10.46 1.40
N THR A 81 9.65 -10.71 2.70
CA THR A 81 10.76 -10.80 3.67
C THR A 81 11.69 -11.98 3.39
N GLY A 82 11.11 -13.10 2.95
CA GLY A 82 11.83 -14.35 2.68
C GLY A 82 12.11 -14.57 1.18
N MET A 83 12.56 -15.79 0.86
CA MET A 83 12.84 -16.18 -0.54
C MET A 83 11.59 -16.35 -1.41
N ARG A 84 10.41 -16.48 -0.79
CA ARG A 84 9.14 -16.65 -1.49
C ARG A 84 8.21 -15.51 -1.12
N THR A 85 7.58 -14.95 -2.14
CA THR A 85 6.47 -14.01 -1.97
C THR A 85 5.22 -14.76 -1.53
N ALA A 86 4.54 -14.24 -0.51
CA ALA A 86 3.27 -14.78 -0.02
C ALA A 86 2.24 -13.66 0.11
N LEU A 87 0.97 -13.94 -0.15
CA LEU A 87 -0.09 -12.97 0.09
C LEU A 87 -0.18 -12.67 1.59
N TYR A 88 -0.10 -11.40 1.95
CA TYR A 88 -0.26 -10.93 3.32
C TYR A 88 -1.70 -10.49 3.59
N LYS A 89 -2.23 -9.59 2.76
CA LYS A 89 -3.60 -9.05 2.87
C LYS A 89 -4.04 -8.45 1.54
N GLU A 90 -5.35 -8.45 1.29
CA GLU A 90 -5.98 -7.60 0.28
C GLU A 90 -7.02 -6.70 0.96
N GLU A 91 -7.12 -5.47 0.49
CA GLU A 91 -8.07 -4.49 1.02
C GLU A 91 -8.68 -3.67 -0.13
N ASN A 92 -10.01 -3.51 -0.10
CA ASN A 92 -10.73 -2.77 -1.12
C ASN A 92 -10.67 -1.27 -0.85
N PHE A 93 -10.41 -0.49 -1.90
CA PHE A 93 -10.38 0.97 -1.88
C PHE A 93 -11.29 1.51 -2.97
N GLU A 94 -11.94 2.64 -2.69
CA GLU A 94 -12.67 3.39 -3.70
C GLU A 94 -11.73 4.40 -4.36
N LEU A 95 -11.65 4.37 -5.69
CA LEU A 95 -10.92 5.38 -6.45
C LEU A 95 -11.68 6.71 -6.43
N ARG A 96 -11.35 7.54 -5.44
CA ARG A 96 -11.80 8.94 -5.37
C ARG A 96 -10.79 9.84 -6.06
N VAL A 97 -10.97 10.02 -7.36
CA VAL A 97 -10.19 10.98 -8.12
C VAL A 97 -10.78 12.37 -7.91
N TYR A 98 -10.13 13.20 -7.11
CA TYR A 98 -10.54 14.60 -7.02
C TYR A 98 -9.99 15.33 -8.25
N PRO A 99 -10.84 15.92 -9.12
CA PRO A 99 -10.34 16.87 -10.09
C PRO A 99 -9.72 18.03 -9.30
N PHE A 100 -8.47 18.38 -9.60
CA PHE A 100 -7.96 19.67 -9.17
C PHE A 100 -8.68 20.73 -10.00
N ASP A 101 -9.53 21.53 -9.35
CA ASP A 101 -10.08 22.77 -9.93
C ASP A 101 -8.98 23.85 -10.04
#